data_AF-A0AAV2SPQ7-F1
#
_entry.id   AF-A0AAV2SPQ7-F1
#
_cell.length_a   1.000
_cell.length_b   1.000
_cell.length_c   1.000
_cell.angle_alpha   90.00
_cell.angle_beta   90.00
_cell.angle_gamma   90.00
#
_symmetry.space_group_name_H-M   'P 1'
#
loop_
_entity.id
_entity.type
_entity.pdbx_description
1 polymer ?
#
loop_
_entity_poly.entity_id
_entity_poly.type
_entity_poly.pdbx_seq_one_letter_code
_entity_poly.pdbx_strand_id
1 'polypeptide(L)'
;KAAEQQQAKLSKAEQECKEAGPGSSTRFISIDLQQTLTCPRLNNQRAYFRKKFNYHNFCIYDLNSCKANCFLWDETMAMKGSNEINSCLLKWIELNKSDGFKDLVIFADNCAGQNKNIYVILNCLRLLHLGDFDSIKIEFMVAGHSYMPCDRAFGSIETKIRKQSTINNPDEYATLIQTATAGGINVVKMAQEDFFDVKALKSLITLRRPKKFLFTEGRTFTLVKTKPWHYHIKNNKGSSEYVDLEKARKGPPAKTKNKVKRHEPTAPLLTSDPLVRAYSNEIKIDESKLEHLLQLREFLHRPGKEWLDRLVVSQRTAVAVTEQADSEETPVLDNDNAQDEDLLFYVDVTPPDST
;
A
#
# COMPACT_ATOMS: atom_id res chain seq x y z
N LYS A 1 -27.01 -2.87 2.61
CA LYS A 1 -26.96 -3.63 1.33
C LYS A 1 -25.54 -3.84 0.80
N ALA A 2 -24.82 -2.82 0.33
CA ALA A 2 -23.48 -3.04 -0.27
C ALA A 2 -22.42 -3.50 0.75
N ALA A 3 -22.36 -2.88 1.94
CA ALA A 3 -21.46 -3.30 3.00
C ALA A 3 -21.77 -4.73 3.51
N GLU A 4 -23.03 -5.07 3.69
CA GLU A 4 -23.47 -6.42 4.08
C GLU A 4 -23.02 -7.49 3.06
N GLN A 5 -23.14 -7.19 1.76
CA GLN A 5 -22.66 -8.09 0.70
C GLN A 5 -21.14 -8.29 0.75
N GLN A 6 -20.38 -7.23 1.05
CA GLN A 6 -18.92 -7.34 1.17
C GLN A 6 -18.50 -8.05 2.45
N GLN A 7 -19.19 -7.80 3.57
CA GLN A 7 -18.97 -8.56 4.80
C GLN A 7 -19.28 -10.05 4.57
N ALA A 8 -20.34 -10.37 3.83
CA ALA A 8 -20.64 -11.75 3.44
C ALA A 8 -19.55 -12.36 2.55
N LYS A 9 -18.97 -11.60 1.61
CA LYS A 9 -17.82 -12.06 0.81
C LYS A 9 -16.59 -12.35 1.68
N LEU A 10 -16.27 -11.47 2.62
CA LEU A 10 -15.14 -11.63 3.53
C LEU A 10 -15.37 -12.86 4.44
N SER A 11 -16.56 -12.98 5.03
CA SER A 11 -16.92 -14.15 5.85
C SER A 11 -16.92 -15.45 5.04
N LYS A 12 -17.31 -15.41 3.77
CA LYS A 12 -17.19 -16.56 2.87
C LYS A 12 -15.72 -16.91 2.61
N ALA A 13 -14.86 -15.91 2.38
CA ALA A 13 -13.43 -16.13 2.23
C ALA A 13 -12.81 -16.72 3.52
N GLU A 14 -13.21 -16.25 4.69
CA GLU A 14 -12.80 -16.85 5.98
C GLU A 14 -13.25 -18.31 6.12
N GLN A 15 -14.44 -18.66 5.63
CA GLN A 15 -14.92 -20.04 5.60
C GLN A 15 -14.11 -20.88 4.60
N GLU A 16 -13.92 -20.39 3.38
CA GLU A 16 -13.10 -21.04 2.33
C GLU A 16 -11.66 -21.29 2.85
N CYS A 17 -11.07 -20.34 3.58
CA CYS A 17 -9.75 -20.51 4.20
C CYS A 17 -9.72 -21.63 5.24
N LYS A 18 -10.75 -21.74 6.09
CA LYS A 18 -10.84 -22.80 7.10
C LYS A 18 -10.98 -24.18 6.47
N GLU A 19 -11.66 -24.27 5.33
CA GLU A 19 -11.86 -25.53 4.59
C GLU A 19 -10.61 -25.94 3.80
N ALA A 20 -9.95 -24.99 3.14
CA ALA A 20 -8.78 -25.26 2.29
C ALA A 20 -7.47 -25.44 3.08
N GLY A 21 -7.38 -24.85 4.28
CA GLY A 21 -6.20 -24.91 5.13
C GLY A 21 -5.00 -24.08 4.61
N PRO A 22 -3.82 -24.21 5.25
CA PRO A 22 -2.65 -23.38 4.97
C PRO A 22 -1.94 -23.73 3.64
N GLY A 23 -2.13 -24.94 3.11
CA GLY A 23 -1.52 -25.40 1.85
C GLY A 23 -2.35 -25.08 0.59
N SER A 24 -3.35 -24.22 0.71
CA SER A 24 -4.21 -23.81 -0.41
C SER A 24 -3.42 -23.13 -1.52
N SER A 25 -3.76 -23.43 -2.78
CA SER A 25 -3.23 -22.70 -3.96
C SER A 25 -3.64 -21.23 -3.96
N THR A 26 -4.74 -20.91 -3.27
CA THR A 26 -5.27 -19.57 -3.09
C THR A 26 -4.99 -19.06 -1.68
N ARG A 27 -4.37 -17.88 -1.61
CA ARG A 27 -4.08 -17.17 -0.37
C ARG A 27 -4.95 -15.93 -0.26
N PHE A 28 -5.57 -15.74 0.91
CA PHE A 28 -6.43 -14.60 1.20
C PHE A 28 -5.76 -13.72 2.26
N ILE A 29 -5.62 -12.43 1.96
CA ILE A 29 -5.06 -11.46 2.90
C ILE A 29 -5.99 -10.27 3.05
N SER A 30 -5.99 -9.67 4.25
CA SER A 30 -6.53 -8.35 4.49
C SER A 30 -5.38 -7.40 4.76
N ILE A 31 -5.42 -6.23 4.16
CA ILE A 31 -4.39 -5.20 4.31
C ILE A 31 -5.00 -3.90 4.80
N ASP A 32 -4.32 -3.25 5.74
CA ASP A 32 -4.76 -1.95 6.23
C ASP A 32 -3.59 -1.19 6.91
N LEU A 33 -3.63 0.14 6.86
CA LEU A 33 -2.67 1.00 7.53
C LEU A 33 -3.29 1.60 8.78
N GLN A 34 -2.66 1.33 9.94
CA GLN A 34 -3.11 1.92 11.19
C GLN A 34 -2.97 3.45 11.17
N GLN A 35 -3.84 4.15 11.91
CA GLN A 35 -3.62 5.55 12.26
C GLN A 35 -2.18 5.75 12.76
N THR A 36 -1.53 6.80 12.27
CA THR A 36 -0.13 7.11 12.57
C THR A 36 0.11 7.15 14.09
N LEU A 37 1.03 6.31 14.56
CA LEU A 37 1.47 6.29 15.94
C LEU A 37 2.44 7.45 16.16
N THR A 38 2.46 8.02 17.36
CA THR A 38 3.35 9.13 17.70
C THR A 38 4.32 8.74 18.80
N CYS A 39 5.60 9.01 18.57
CA CYS A 39 6.69 8.71 19.49
C CYS A 39 7.44 10.01 19.87
N PRO A 40 7.85 10.21 21.13
CA PRO A 40 7.48 9.43 22.30
C PRO A 40 6.00 9.62 22.67
N ARG A 41 5.37 8.56 23.20
CA ARG A 41 4.05 8.68 23.83
C ARG A 41 4.25 9.13 25.26
N LEU A 42 3.66 10.25 25.65
CA LEU A 42 3.76 10.82 26.99
C LEU A 42 2.38 11.23 27.48
N ASN A 43 2.04 10.86 28.71
CA ASN A 43 0.80 11.26 29.36
C ASN A 43 1.00 12.54 30.21
N ASN A 44 1.43 13.63 29.59
CA ASN A 44 1.57 14.93 30.26
C ASN A 44 1.06 16.08 29.37
N GLN A 45 0.56 17.16 29.99
CA GLN A 45 -0.04 18.28 29.25
C GLN A 45 0.98 19.04 28.38
N ARG A 46 2.25 19.09 28.81
CA ARG A 46 3.33 19.79 28.08
C ARG A 46 3.63 19.13 26.73
N ALA A 47 3.54 17.81 26.66
CA ALA A 47 3.75 17.04 25.43
C ALA A 47 2.54 17.06 24.49
N TYR A 48 1.37 17.57 24.93
CA TYR A 48 0.17 17.61 24.09
C TYR A 48 0.36 18.54 22.89
N PHE A 49 0.93 19.74 23.11
CA PHE A 49 1.14 20.76 22.08
C PHE A 49 2.49 20.65 21.34
N ARG A 50 3.15 19.49 21.42
CA ARG A 50 4.46 19.26 20.80
C ARG A 50 4.32 18.30 19.64
N LYS A 51 4.97 18.63 18.52
CA LYS A 51 5.09 17.72 17.37
C LYS A 51 5.89 16.50 17.83
N LYS A 52 5.38 15.32 17.51
CA LYS A 52 5.99 14.03 17.83
C LYS A 52 6.46 13.36 16.55
N PHE A 53 7.34 12.40 16.73
CA PHE A 53 7.88 11.55 15.69
C PHE A 53 6.80 10.60 15.20
N ASN A 54 6.62 10.50 13.89
CA ASN A 54 5.63 9.58 13.32
C ASN A 54 6.20 8.17 13.17
N TYR A 55 5.41 7.19 13.59
CA TYR A 55 5.70 5.77 13.44
C TYR A 55 4.50 5.09 12.79
N HIS A 56 4.79 4.35 11.72
CA HIS A 56 3.79 3.75 10.85
C HIS A 56 3.70 2.26 11.11
N ASN A 57 2.47 1.72 11.02
CA ASN A 57 2.19 0.31 11.19
C ASN A 57 1.20 -0.15 10.11
N PHE A 58 1.71 -0.90 9.14
CA PHE A 58 0.89 -1.53 8.11
C PHE A 58 0.66 -3.00 8.46
N CYS A 59 -0.59 -3.42 8.53
CA CYS A 59 -0.95 -4.79 8.85
C CYS A 59 -1.31 -5.55 7.57
N ILE A 60 -0.70 -6.72 7.40
CA ILE A 60 -1.15 -7.75 6.47
C ILE A 60 -1.60 -8.95 7.31
N TYR A 61 -2.91 -9.11 7.43
CA TYR A 61 -3.52 -10.26 8.07
C TYR A 61 -3.68 -11.38 7.05
N ASP A 62 -2.99 -12.50 7.25
CA ASP A 62 -3.17 -13.71 6.45
C ASP A 62 -4.33 -14.54 7.01
N LEU A 63 -5.42 -14.65 6.23
CA LEU A 63 -6.63 -15.37 6.62
C LEU A 63 -6.39 -16.88 6.65
N ASN A 64 -5.48 -17.41 5.82
CA ASN A 64 -5.18 -18.85 5.77
C ASN A 64 -4.41 -19.29 7.01
N SER A 65 -3.39 -18.52 7.42
CA SER A 65 -2.61 -18.84 8.62
C SER A 65 -3.19 -18.25 9.91
N CYS A 66 -4.23 -17.42 9.81
CA CYS A 66 -4.81 -16.65 10.92
C CYS A 66 -3.77 -15.81 11.68
N LYS A 67 -2.80 -15.22 10.95
CA LYS A 67 -1.70 -14.44 11.54
C LYS A 67 -1.68 -13.00 11.04
N ALA A 68 -1.55 -12.07 11.97
CA ALA A 68 -1.25 -10.67 11.68
C ALA A 68 0.26 -10.47 11.47
N ASN A 69 0.62 -9.78 10.40
CA ASN A 69 1.99 -9.36 10.10
C ASN A 69 2.02 -7.83 10.07
N CYS A 70 2.69 -7.21 11.04
CA CYS A 70 2.82 -5.76 11.16
C CYS A 70 4.18 -5.31 10.62
N PHE A 71 4.16 -4.51 9.56
CA PHE A 71 5.30 -3.88 8.94
C PHE A 71 5.45 -2.47 9.52
N LEU A 72 6.58 -2.23 10.19
CA LEU A 72 6.82 -1.02 10.96
C LEU A 72 7.96 -0.22 10.35
N TRP A 73 7.76 1.09 10.24
CA TRP A 73 8.80 2.04 9.84
C TRP A 73 8.48 3.42 10.40
N ASP A 74 9.47 4.29 10.40
CA ASP A 74 9.29 5.67 10.81
C ASP A 74 9.45 6.68 9.67
N GLU A 75 9.11 7.93 9.95
CA GLU A 75 9.12 9.02 8.99
C GLU A 75 10.50 9.44 8.49
N THR A 76 11.59 8.92 9.06
CA THR A 76 12.93 9.13 8.49
C THR A 76 13.29 8.06 7.47
N MET A 77 12.68 6.89 7.53
CA MET A 77 12.90 5.81 6.57
C MET A 77 12.07 6.00 5.30
N ALA A 78 10.78 6.30 5.45
CA ALA A 78 9.84 6.41 4.34
C ALA A 78 8.59 7.20 4.73
N MET A 79 7.82 7.64 3.72
CA MET A 79 6.53 8.30 3.92
C MET A 79 5.41 7.28 4.22
N LYS A 80 4.15 7.54 3.83
CA LYS A 80 3.02 6.63 4.07
C LYS A 80 2.03 6.55 2.90
N GLY A 81 2.56 6.54 1.68
CA GLY A 81 1.81 6.47 0.42
C GLY A 81 1.95 5.11 -0.28
N SER A 82 1.56 5.10 -1.57
CA SER A 82 1.47 3.86 -2.35
C SER A 82 2.79 3.09 -2.50
N ASN A 83 3.95 3.76 -2.56
CA ASN A 83 5.24 3.08 -2.64
C ASN A 83 5.49 2.23 -1.39
N GLU A 84 5.16 2.75 -0.21
CA GLU A 84 5.37 2.06 1.07
C GLU A 84 4.43 0.87 1.23
N ILE A 85 3.16 1.04 0.89
CA ILE A 85 2.16 -0.04 0.92
C ILE A 85 2.59 -1.19 -0.01
N ASN A 86 2.94 -0.87 -1.26
CA ASN A 86 3.38 -1.88 -2.21
C ASN A 86 4.70 -2.55 -1.81
N SER A 87 5.62 -1.81 -1.20
CA SER A 87 6.89 -2.34 -0.70
C SER A 87 6.66 -3.32 0.45
N CYS A 88 5.75 -3.02 1.38
CA CYS A 88 5.35 -3.95 2.44
C CYS A 88 4.70 -5.21 1.86
N LEU A 89 3.83 -5.07 0.85
CA LEU A 89 3.23 -6.21 0.16
C LEU A 89 4.29 -7.08 -0.53
N LEU A 90 5.26 -6.49 -1.22
CA LEU A 90 6.37 -7.21 -1.84
C LEU A 90 7.22 -7.95 -0.80
N LYS A 91 7.53 -7.30 0.32
CA LYS A 91 8.27 -7.92 1.44
C LYS A 91 7.51 -9.12 2.00
N TRP A 92 6.19 -8.99 2.20
CA TRP A 92 5.36 -10.08 2.68
C TRP A 92 5.32 -11.25 1.69
N ILE A 93 5.16 -11.00 0.39
CA ILE A 93 5.19 -12.04 -0.64
C ILE A 93 6.53 -12.76 -0.63
N GLU A 94 7.65 -12.04 -0.54
CA GLU A 94 8.98 -12.65 -0.48
C GLU A 94 9.14 -13.55 0.76
N LEU A 95 8.71 -13.08 1.94
CA LEU A 95 8.76 -13.85 3.17
C LEU A 95 7.90 -15.13 3.14
N ASN A 96 6.87 -15.17 2.30
CA ASN A 96 5.95 -16.31 2.18
C ASN A 96 6.08 -17.04 0.83
N LYS A 97 7.14 -16.76 0.06
CA LYS A 97 7.32 -17.31 -1.29
C LYS A 97 7.41 -18.84 -1.31
N SER A 98 7.95 -19.42 -0.24
CA SER A 98 8.06 -20.88 -0.06
C SER A 98 6.73 -21.61 0.01
N ASP A 99 5.64 -20.90 0.33
CA ASP A 99 4.30 -21.49 0.45
C ASP A 99 3.71 -21.88 -0.92
N GLY A 100 4.24 -21.32 -2.02
CA GLY A 100 3.92 -21.76 -3.38
C GLY A 100 2.49 -21.46 -3.87
N PHE A 101 1.75 -20.56 -3.20
CA PHE A 101 0.42 -20.15 -3.64
C PHE A 101 0.48 -19.40 -4.98
N LYS A 102 -0.53 -19.63 -5.83
CA LYS A 102 -0.62 -19.09 -7.20
C LYS A 102 -1.74 -18.09 -7.39
N ASP A 103 -2.73 -18.10 -6.51
CA ASP A 103 -3.83 -17.15 -6.51
C ASP A 103 -3.78 -16.30 -5.24
N LEU A 104 -3.89 -14.99 -5.39
CA LEU A 104 -3.91 -14.05 -4.27
C LEU A 104 -5.20 -13.24 -4.26
N VAL A 105 -5.90 -13.23 -3.13
CA VAL A 105 -7.07 -12.40 -2.89
C VAL A 105 -6.75 -11.39 -1.78
N ILE A 106 -6.82 -10.11 -2.11
CA ILE A 106 -6.50 -9.00 -1.22
C ILE A 106 -7.79 -8.25 -0.86
N PHE A 107 -8.10 -8.14 0.41
CA PHE A 107 -9.12 -7.25 0.93
C PHE A 107 -8.45 -5.98 1.46
N ALA A 108 -8.85 -4.82 0.96
CA ALA A 108 -8.24 -3.54 1.33
C ALA A 108 -9.31 -2.46 1.56
N ASP A 109 -8.96 -1.43 2.31
CA ASP A 109 -9.80 -0.25 2.47
C ASP A 109 -9.85 0.59 1.17
N ASN A 110 -10.74 1.58 1.13
CA ASN A 110 -10.94 2.43 -0.04
C ASN A 110 -10.03 3.67 -0.05
N CYS A 111 -8.88 3.65 0.63
CA CYS A 111 -8.00 4.82 0.74
C CYS A 111 -7.21 5.05 -0.55
N ALA A 112 -7.51 6.14 -1.27
CA ALA A 112 -6.95 6.37 -2.59
C ALA A 112 -5.43 6.61 -2.57
N GLY A 113 -4.93 7.40 -1.61
CA GLY A 113 -3.49 7.70 -1.48
C GLY A 113 -2.61 6.49 -1.11
N GLN A 114 -3.22 5.41 -0.63
CA GLN A 114 -2.52 4.25 -0.08
C GLN A 114 -2.85 2.97 -0.83
N ASN A 115 -4.10 2.50 -0.72
CA ASN A 115 -4.52 1.18 -1.19
C ASN A 115 -5.22 1.21 -2.55
N LYS A 116 -6.06 2.21 -2.83
CA LYS A 116 -6.87 2.29 -4.05
C LYS A 116 -6.32 3.28 -5.08
N ASN A 117 -5.19 2.91 -5.67
CA ASN A 117 -4.58 3.66 -6.77
C ASN A 117 -4.05 2.70 -7.85
N ILE A 118 -3.72 3.25 -9.01
CA ILE A 118 -3.19 2.47 -10.14
C ILE A 118 -1.88 1.75 -9.80
N TYR A 119 -1.05 2.30 -8.90
CA TYR A 119 0.27 1.75 -8.60
C TYR A 119 0.16 0.40 -7.90
N VAL A 120 -0.86 0.21 -7.04
CA VAL A 120 -1.19 -1.11 -6.47
C VAL A 120 -1.58 -2.10 -7.58
N ILE A 121 -2.41 -1.68 -8.54
CA ILE A 121 -2.79 -2.52 -9.70
C ILE A 121 -1.56 -2.89 -10.54
N LEU A 122 -0.67 -1.93 -10.81
CA LEU A 122 0.56 -2.14 -11.58
C LEU A 122 1.54 -3.06 -10.87
N ASN A 123 1.67 -2.96 -9.55
CA ASN A 123 2.48 -3.88 -8.76
C ASN A 123 1.96 -5.32 -8.86
N CYS A 124 0.64 -5.51 -8.73
CA CYS A 124 0.00 -6.81 -8.94
C CYS A 124 0.20 -7.34 -10.37
N LEU A 125 0.09 -6.48 -11.38
CA LEU A 125 0.35 -6.86 -12.77
C LEU A 125 1.82 -7.28 -12.98
N ARG A 126 2.76 -6.57 -12.35
CA ARG A 126 4.18 -6.94 -12.36
C ARG A 126 4.44 -8.28 -11.69
N LEU A 127 3.78 -8.58 -10.57
CA LEU A 127 3.86 -9.88 -9.89
C LEU A 127 3.37 -11.04 -10.78
N LEU A 128 2.32 -10.82 -11.58
CA LEU A 128 1.90 -11.79 -12.61
C LEU A 128 2.97 -11.97 -13.70
N HIS A 129 3.59 -10.88 -14.14
CA HIS A 129 4.65 -10.92 -15.14
C HIS A 129 5.93 -11.61 -14.66
N LEU A 130 6.24 -11.57 -13.36
CA LEU A 130 7.34 -12.33 -12.75
C LEU A 130 7.07 -13.83 -12.73
N GLY A 131 5.82 -14.26 -12.98
CA GLY A 131 5.42 -15.66 -12.94
C GLY A 131 5.18 -16.20 -11.52
N ASP A 132 5.17 -15.32 -10.52
CA ASP A 132 4.90 -15.70 -9.12
C ASP A 132 3.45 -16.15 -8.97
N PHE A 133 2.52 -15.51 -9.71
CA PHE A 133 1.07 -15.72 -9.61
C PHE A 133 0.41 -16.09 -10.95
N ASP A 134 -0.72 -16.78 -10.88
CA ASP A 134 -1.63 -17.04 -11.99
C ASP A 134 -2.84 -16.07 -11.96
N SER A 135 -3.32 -15.69 -10.76
CA SER A 135 -4.31 -14.63 -10.60
C SER A 135 -4.11 -13.79 -9.33
N ILE A 136 -4.46 -12.50 -9.43
CA ILE A 136 -4.53 -11.60 -8.27
C ILE A 136 -5.86 -10.86 -8.32
N LYS A 137 -6.61 -10.90 -7.23
CA LYS A 137 -7.89 -10.21 -7.07
C LYS A 137 -7.82 -9.27 -5.88
N ILE A 138 -8.25 -8.03 -6.06
CA ILE A 138 -8.35 -7.03 -5.00
C ILE A 138 -9.82 -6.65 -4.82
N GLU A 139 -10.30 -6.71 -3.59
CA GLU A 139 -11.65 -6.33 -3.18
C GLU A 139 -11.55 -5.13 -2.24
N PHE A 140 -11.95 -3.95 -2.73
CA PHE A 140 -11.97 -2.71 -1.96
C PHE A 140 -13.26 -2.58 -1.14
N MET A 141 -13.10 -2.59 0.16
CA MET A 141 -14.17 -2.59 1.16
C MET A 141 -14.84 -1.20 1.25
N VAL A 142 -16.12 -1.16 1.60
CA VAL A 142 -16.86 0.09 1.85
C VAL A 142 -16.43 0.64 3.21
N ALA A 143 -16.02 1.92 3.22
CA ALA A 143 -15.59 2.63 4.41
C ALA A 143 -16.69 2.67 5.48
N GLY A 144 -16.29 2.57 6.75
CA GLY A 144 -17.18 2.74 7.92
C GLY A 144 -18.12 1.57 8.24
N HIS A 145 -18.14 0.50 7.42
CA HIS A 145 -19.10 -0.60 7.58
C HIS A 145 -18.51 -2.00 7.40
N SER A 146 -17.18 -2.11 7.24
CA SER A 146 -16.50 -3.39 7.05
C SER A 146 -15.63 -3.66 8.27
N TYR A 147 -15.82 -4.82 8.91
CA TYR A 147 -14.99 -5.23 10.04
C TYR A 147 -13.89 -6.16 9.52
N MET A 148 -12.73 -5.59 9.20
CA MET A 148 -11.60 -6.32 8.64
C MET A 148 -10.81 -7.04 9.73
N PRO A 149 -10.15 -8.18 9.43
CA PRO A 149 -9.27 -8.85 10.38
C PRO A 149 -8.16 -7.95 10.94
N CYS A 150 -7.67 -7.00 10.12
CA CYS A 150 -6.72 -5.98 10.53
C CYS A 150 -7.25 -5.10 11.69
N ASP A 151 -8.53 -4.70 11.66
CA ASP A 151 -9.16 -3.88 12.71
C ASP A 151 -9.08 -4.56 14.08
N ARG A 152 -9.25 -5.88 14.11
CA ARG A 152 -9.14 -6.67 15.36
C ARG A 152 -7.72 -6.65 15.92
N ALA A 153 -6.71 -6.77 15.05
CA ALA A 153 -5.31 -6.67 15.45
C ALA A 153 -5.01 -5.26 15.97
N PHE A 154 -5.46 -4.22 15.26
CA PHE A 154 -5.29 -2.82 15.68
C PHE A 154 -5.97 -2.51 17.00
N GLY A 155 -7.21 -2.97 17.22
CA GLY A 155 -7.90 -2.78 18.51
C GLY A 155 -7.15 -3.42 19.69
N SER A 156 -6.50 -4.57 19.45
CA SER A 156 -5.66 -5.23 20.45
C SER A 156 -4.37 -4.44 20.72
N ILE A 157 -3.72 -3.96 19.65
CA ILE A 157 -2.53 -3.10 19.71
C ILE A 157 -2.83 -1.80 20.46
N GLU A 158 -3.90 -1.10 20.10
CA GLU A 158 -4.30 0.15 20.73
C GLU A 158 -4.65 -0.04 22.21
N THR A 159 -5.36 -1.12 22.55
CA THR A 159 -5.64 -1.46 23.95
C THR A 159 -4.36 -1.63 24.75
N LYS A 160 -3.32 -2.24 24.16
CA LYS A 160 -2.04 -2.43 24.83
C LYS A 160 -1.23 -1.14 24.95
N ILE A 161 -1.20 -0.32 23.90
CA ILE A 161 -0.56 1.00 23.88
C ILE A 161 -1.21 1.94 24.88
N ARG A 162 -2.55 1.95 24.97
CA ARG A 162 -3.31 2.83 25.88
C ARG A 162 -3.00 2.55 27.36
N LYS A 163 -2.63 1.31 27.70
CA LYS A 163 -2.21 0.93 29.07
C LYS A 163 -0.81 1.45 29.42
N GLN A 164 -0.02 1.90 28.44
CA GLN A 164 1.29 2.48 28.69
C GLN A 164 1.16 4.00 28.91
N SER A 165 1.56 4.45 30.09
CA SER A 165 1.65 5.88 30.41
C SER A 165 2.76 6.59 29.63
N THR A 166 3.80 5.84 29.25
CA THR A 166 4.94 6.33 28.49
C THR A 166 5.44 5.25 27.53
N ILE A 167 5.79 5.66 26.31
CA ILE A 167 6.52 4.84 25.33
C ILE A 167 7.67 5.71 24.83
N ASN A 168 8.90 5.28 25.10
CA ASN A 168 10.08 6.13 24.98
C ASN A 168 10.69 6.17 23.57
N ASN A 169 10.52 5.11 22.79
CA ASN A 169 11.13 4.96 21.46
C ASN A 169 10.31 4.00 20.57
N PRO A 170 10.62 3.92 19.25
CA PRO A 170 9.94 3.02 18.32
C PRO A 170 10.12 1.52 18.61
N ASP A 171 11.23 1.10 19.24
CA ASP A 171 11.47 -0.32 19.57
C ASP A 171 10.54 -0.84 20.67
N GLU A 172 10.17 0.02 21.62
CA GLU A 172 9.13 -0.29 22.61
C GLU A 172 7.77 -0.50 21.92
N TYR A 173 7.44 0.30 20.90
CA TYR A 173 6.24 0.07 20.09
C TYR A 173 6.27 -1.29 19.40
N ALA A 174 7.39 -1.67 18.77
CA ALA A 174 7.53 -2.97 18.13
C ALA A 174 7.28 -4.14 19.11
N THR A 175 7.82 -4.03 20.33
CA THR A 175 7.64 -5.03 21.39
C THR A 175 6.18 -5.12 21.86
N LEU A 176 5.53 -3.97 22.03
CA LEU A 176 4.11 -3.91 22.41
C LEU A 176 3.21 -4.50 21.32
N ILE A 177 3.48 -4.19 20.05
CA ILE A 177 2.74 -4.72 18.90
C ILE A 177 2.91 -6.24 18.82
N GLN A 178 4.13 -6.75 18.91
CA GLN A 178 4.44 -8.18 18.83
C GLN A 178 3.65 -9.00 19.86
N THR A 179 3.39 -8.42 21.02
CA THR A 179 2.76 -9.10 22.16
C THR A 179 1.30 -8.64 22.38
N ALA A 180 0.70 -7.93 21.41
CA ALA A 180 -0.63 -7.36 21.54
C ALA A 180 -1.76 -8.40 21.57
N THR A 181 -1.54 -9.57 20.96
CA THR A 181 -2.49 -10.68 20.89
C THR A 181 -1.93 -11.90 21.61
N ALA A 182 -2.81 -12.81 22.03
CA ALA A 182 -2.40 -14.05 22.71
C ALA A 182 -1.52 -14.96 21.81
N GLY A 183 -1.80 -14.99 20.51
CA GLY A 183 -1.00 -15.74 19.52
C GLY A 183 0.26 -15.02 19.04
N GLY A 184 0.51 -13.81 19.52
CA GLY A 184 1.55 -12.92 19.00
C GLY A 184 1.20 -12.31 17.63
N ILE A 185 1.85 -11.21 17.32
CA ILE A 185 1.85 -10.57 16.00
C ILE A 185 3.26 -10.71 15.43
N ASN A 186 3.36 -11.12 14.17
CA ASN A 186 4.65 -11.12 13.49
C ASN A 186 5.03 -9.66 13.18
N VAL A 187 6.14 -9.19 13.73
CA VAL A 187 6.59 -7.81 13.53
C VAL A 187 7.80 -7.81 12.60
N VAL A 188 7.66 -7.10 11.49
CA VAL A 188 8.73 -6.86 10.50
C VAL A 188 9.10 -5.40 10.58
N LYS A 189 10.31 -5.10 11.06
CA LYS A 189 10.86 -3.75 10.97
C LYS A 189 11.38 -3.56 9.56
N MET A 190 10.78 -2.65 8.81
CA MET A 190 11.25 -2.29 7.48
C MET A 190 12.53 -1.48 7.61
N ALA A 191 13.45 -1.67 6.67
CA ALA A 191 14.61 -0.82 6.49
C ALA A 191 14.39 0.13 5.31
N GLN A 192 15.20 1.18 5.20
CA GLN A 192 15.07 2.16 4.12
C GLN A 192 15.22 1.50 2.74
N GLU A 193 16.10 0.50 2.63
CA GLU A 193 16.25 -0.28 1.43
C GLU A 193 14.99 -1.08 1.09
N ASP A 194 14.10 -1.45 2.02
CA ASP A 194 12.94 -2.25 1.67
C ASP A 194 11.91 -1.50 0.81
N PHE A 195 12.05 -0.17 0.67
CA PHE A 195 11.11 0.68 -0.06
C PHE A 195 11.51 0.88 -1.53
N PHE A 196 10.58 0.58 -2.43
CA PHE A 196 10.73 0.64 -3.88
C PHE A 196 9.86 1.72 -4.52
N ASP A 197 10.36 2.35 -5.58
CA ASP A 197 9.57 3.27 -6.39
C ASP A 197 8.73 2.49 -7.41
N VAL A 198 7.49 2.22 -7.03
CA VAL A 198 6.50 1.51 -7.84
C VAL A 198 5.82 2.47 -8.81
N LYS A 199 5.86 3.78 -8.54
CA LYS A 199 5.29 4.80 -9.43
C LYS A 199 5.99 4.82 -10.79
N ALA A 200 7.27 4.49 -10.85
CA ALA A 200 8.03 4.34 -12.09
C ALA A 200 7.37 3.40 -13.11
N LEU A 201 6.60 2.39 -12.66
CA LEU A 201 5.88 1.46 -13.53
C LEU A 201 4.87 2.16 -14.44
N LYS A 202 4.34 3.32 -14.04
CA LYS A 202 3.41 4.11 -14.85
C LYS A 202 4.02 4.52 -16.20
N SER A 203 5.34 4.71 -16.26
CA SER A 203 6.05 5.06 -17.51
C SER A 203 6.09 3.91 -18.54
N LEU A 204 5.83 2.68 -18.10
CA LEU A 204 5.90 1.46 -18.92
C LEU A 204 4.55 1.07 -19.54
N ILE A 205 3.48 1.79 -19.22
CA ILE A 205 2.12 1.50 -19.70
C ILE A 205 1.53 2.69 -20.46
N THR A 206 0.39 2.46 -21.12
CA THR A 206 -0.53 3.55 -21.46
C THR A 206 -1.66 3.54 -20.45
N LEU A 207 -1.73 4.60 -19.63
CA LEU A 207 -2.79 4.76 -18.64
C LEU A 207 -4.12 5.03 -19.37
N ARG A 208 -5.12 4.18 -19.14
CA ARG A 208 -6.46 4.30 -19.73
C ARG A 208 -7.51 4.34 -18.62
N ARG A 209 -8.54 5.19 -18.81
CA ARG A 209 -9.72 5.26 -17.94
C ARG A 209 -10.68 4.10 -18.23
N PRO A 210 -11.33 3.51 -17.22
CA PRO A 210 -12.53 2.71 -17.48
C PRO A 210 -13.60 3.59 -18.15
N LYS A 211 -14.33 3.03 -19.12
CA LYS A 211 -15.30 3.77 -19.93
C LYS A 211 -16.70 3.77 -19.34
N LYS A 212 -17.03 2.76 -18.53
CA LYS A 212 -18.39 2.54 -18.01
C LYS A 212 -18.64 3.24 -16.68
N PHE A 213 -17.61 3.48 -15.89
CA PHE A 213 -17.69 4.08 -14.55
C PHE A 213 -16.30 4.54 -14.08
N LEU A 214 -16.23 5.35 -13.02
CA LEU A 214 -14.96 5.89 -12.52
C LEU A 214 -14.09 4.82 -11.87
N PHE A 215 -12.76 4.99 -11.87
CA PHE A 215 -11.86 4.08 -11.16
C PHE A 215 -12.19 4.03 -9.65
N THR A 216 -12.54 5.18 -9.08
CA THR A 216 -13.00 5.34 -7.70
C THR A 216 -14.30 4.61 -7.38
N GLU A 217 -15.15 4.32 -8.37
CA GLU A 217 -16.36 3.50 -8.21
C GLU A 217 -16.05 1.98 -8.29
N GLY A 218 -14.86 1.60 -8.76
CA GLY A 218 -14.42 0.21 -8.85
C GLY A 218 -14.31 -0.47 -7.47
N ARG A 219 -14.70 -1.73 -7.38
CA ARG A 219 -14.74 -2.47 -6.11
C ARG A 219 -13.94 -3.75 -6.18
N THR A 220 -14.11 -4.48 -7.27
CA THR A 220 -13.30 -5.67 -7.53
C THR A 220 -12.38 -5.38 -8.71
N PHE A 221 -11.10 -5.65 -8.51
CA PHE A 221 -10.08 -5.61 -9.56
C PHE A 221 -9.50 -7.01 -9.69
N THR A 222 -9.57 -7.60 -10.88
CA THR A 222 -9.08 -8.95 -11.13
C THR A 222 -8.04 -8.91 -12.24
N LEU A 223 -6.87 -9.46 -11.96
CA LEU A 223 -5.77 -9.61 -12.90
C LEU A 223 -5.47 -11.09 -13.08
N VAL A 224 -5.23 -11.52 -14.30
CA VAL A 224 -4.96 -12.93 -14.64
C VAL A 224 -3.81 -13.03 -15.62
N LYS A 225 -2.96 -14.04 -15.44
CA LYS A 225 -1.77 -14.29 -16.25
C LYS A 225 -2.05 -14.46 -17.75
N THR A 226 -3.22 -14.98 -18.10
CA THR A 226 -3.67 -15.15 -19.49
C THR A 226 -3.99 -13.83 -20.20
N LYS A 227 -4.10 -12.71 -19.45
CA LYS A 227 -4.35 -11.37 -19.95
C LYS A 227 -3.31 -10.39 -19.38
N PRO A 228 -2.03 -10.51 -19.79
CA PRO A 228 -0.90 -9.83 -19.14
C PRO A 228 -1.00 -8.30 -19.13
N TRP A 229 -1.77 -7.69 -20.04
CA TRP A 229 -1.90 -6.23 -20.10
C TRP A 229 -3.24 -5.71 -19.61
N HIS A 230 -4.10 -6.56 -19.03
CA HIS A 230 -5.45 -6.16 -18.65
C HIS A 230 -5.74 -6.38 -17.18
N TYR A 231 -6.51 -5.46 -16.60
CA TYR A 231 -7.27 -5.73 -15.38
C TYR A 231 -8.77 -5.68 -15.69
N HIS A 232 -9.53 -6.53 -15.02
CA HIS A 232 -10.99 -6.49 -15.01
C HIS A 232 -11.46 -5.68 -13.81
N ILE A 233 -12.29 -4.67 -14.03
CA ILE A 233 -12.85 -3.82 -12.98
C ILE A 233 -14.35 -4.03 -12.91
N LYS A 234 -14.89 -4.15 -11.69
CA LYS A 234 -16.33 -4.29 -11.42
C LYS A 234 -16.76 -3.34 -10.29
N ASN A 235 -17.89 -2.66 -10.46
CA ASN A 235 -18.49 -1.81 -9.43
C ASN A 235 -19.66 -2.51 -8.70
N ASN A 236 -20.23 -1.84 -7.69
CA ASN A 236 -21.37 -2.36 -6.92
C ASN A 236 -22.68 -2.42 -7.72
N LYS A 237 -22.81 -1.64 -8.80
CA LYS A 237 -24.00 -1.60 -9.67
C LYS A 237 -24.02 -2.76 -10.67
N GLY A 238 -23.01 -3.63 -10.65
CA GLY A 238 -22.87 -4.77 -11.56
C GLY A 238 -22.18 -4.45 -12.87
N SER A 239 -21.90 -3.18 -13.17
CA SER A 239 -21.10 -2.77 -14.34
C SER A 239 -19.69 -3.32 -14.21
N SER A 240 -19.18 -3.87 -15.31
CA SER A 240 -17.80 -4.34 -15.38
C SER A 240 -17.22 -4.19 -16.78
N GLU A 241 -15.91 -4.06 -16.85
CA GLU A 241 -15.15 -3.97 -18.10
C GLU A 241 -13.70 -4.43 -17.91
N TYR A 242 -13.04 -4.71 -19.02
CA TYR A 242 -11.59 -4.91 -19.06
C TYR A 242 -10.95 -3.59 -19.47
N VAL A 243 -9.91 -3.19 -18.74
CA VAL A 243 -9.08 -2.03 -19.09
C VAL A 243 -7.73 -2.55 -19.56
N ASP A 244 -7.32 -2.09 -20.73
CA ASP A 244 -6.03 -2.40 -21.35
C ASP A 244 -4.97 -1.38 -20.91
N LEU A 245 -3.80 -1.85 -20.49
CA LEU A 245 -2.66 -1.06 -20.07
C LEU A 245 -1.45 -1.23 -21.01
N GLU A 246 -1.59 -1.98 -22.11
CA GLU A 246 -0.50 -2.18 -23.07
C GLU A 246 -0.04 -0.81 -23.63
N LYS A 247 1.28 -0.62 -23.65
CA LYS A 247 1.91 0.64 -24.07
C LYS A 247 1.67 0.88 -25.56
N ALA A 248 0.95 1.94 -25.89
CA ALA A 248 0.74 2.37 -27.26
C ALA A 248 2.07 2.77 -27.91
N ARG A 249 2.34 2.27 -29.12
CA ARG A 249 3.50 2.70 -29.91
C ARG A 249 3.25 4.10 -30.47
N LYS A 250 4.13 5.06 -30.14
CA LYS A 250 4.23 6.33 -30.87
C LYS A 250 4.97 6.08 -32.20
N GLY A 251 4.25 5.58 -33.20
CA GLY A 251 4.72 5.55 -34.59
C GLY A 251 4.23 6.78 -35.36
N PRO A 252 4.94 7.26 -36.39
CA PRO A 252 4.35 8.22 -37.32
C PRO A 252 3.08 7.61 -37.93
N PRO A 253 2.04 8.41 -38.24
CA PRO A 253 0.81 7.90 -38.81
C PRO A 253 1.13 7.06 -40.05
N ALA A 254 0.67 5.82 -40.05
CA ALA A 254 0.95 4.86 -41.11
C ALA A 254 0.36 5.38 -42.43
N LYS A 255 1.17 6.10 -43.21
CA LYS A 255 0.93 6.20 -44.64
C LYS A 255 1.26 4.83 -45.25
N THR A 256 0.43 4.41 -46.18
CA THR A 256 0.48 3.18 -46.99
C THR A 256 -0.10 1.89 -46.39
N LYS A 257 -1.24 1.52 -46.99
CA LYS A 257 -1.86 0.20 -46.98
C LYS A 257 -0.86 -0.85 -47.49
N ASN A 258 -0.25 -1.61 -46.59
CA ASN A 258 0.25 -2.96 -46.90
C ASN A 258 0.28 -3.79 -45.62
N LYS A 259 -0.78 -4.58 -45.43
CA LYS A 259 -0.92 -5.54 -44.33
C LYS A 259 0.01 -6.74 -44.57
N VAL A 260 1.27 -6.62 -44.19
CA VAL A 260 2.07 -7.80 -43.83
C VAL A 260 1.84 -8.02 -42.34
N LYS A 261 1.19 -9.14 -41.97
CA LYS A 261 1.13 -9.63 -40.59
C LYS A 261 2.56 -9.97 -40.16
N ARG A 262 3.32 -8.97 -39.70
CA ARG A 262 4.52 -9.23 -38.91
C ARG A 262 4.06 -9.90 -37.62
N HIS A 263 4.62 -11.05 -37.29
CA HIS A 263 4.52 -11.61 -35.95
C HIS A 263 5.17 -10.57 -35.02
N GLU A 264 4.34 -9.78 -34.32
CA GLU A 264 4.82 -8.65 -33.56
C GLU A 264 5.43 -9.12 -32.23
N PRO A 265 6.58 -8.57 -31.81
CA PRO A 265 7.08 -8.80 -30.46
C PRO A 265 6.09 -8.19 -29.47
N THR A 266 5.64 -9.01 -28.53
CA THR A 266 4.84 -8.64 -27.34
C THR A 266 5.48 -7.43 -26.66
N ALA A 267 4.69 -6.44 -26.21
CA ALA A 267 5.23 -5.35 -25.40
C ALA A 267 6.09 -5.92 -24.24
N PRO A 268 7.24 -5.29 -23.91
CA PRO A 268 8.11 -5.80 -22.85
C PRO A 268 7.32 -5.82 -21.55
N LEU A 269 7.30 -6.96 -20.87
CA LEU A 269 6.62 -7.12 -19.58
C LEU A 269 7.14 -6.10 -18.56
N LEU A 270 6.34 -5.80 -17.53
CA LEU A 270 6.72 -4.92 -16.40
C LEU A 270 7.90 -5.46 -15.55
N THR A 271 8.59 -6.49 -16.03
CA THR A 271 9.77 -7.12 -15.44
C THR A 271 11.07 -6.74 -16.14
N SER A 272 11.00 -5.95 -17.22
CA SER A 272 12.15 -5.54 -18.01
C SER A 272 13.20 -4.77 -17.20
N ASP A 273 12.76 -3.98 -16.20
CA ASP A 273 13.65 -3.28 -15.27
C ASP A 273 13.36 -3.69 -13.81
N PRO A 274 14.41 -3.86 -12.98
CA PRO A 274 14.22 -4.02 -11.54
C PRO A 274 13.66 -2.74 -10.93
N LEU A 275 12.82 -2.87 -9.90
CA LEU A 275 12.35 -1.71 -9.17
C LEU A 275 13.53 -1.01 -8.48
N VAL A 276 13.61 0.30 -8.65
CA VAL A 276 14.61 1.14 -7.97
C VAL A 276 14.14 1.45 -6.55
N ARG A 277 15.07 1.78 -5.66
CA ARG A 277 14.74 2.18 -4.28
C ARG A 277 14.04 3.54 -4.29
N ALA A 278 12.98 3.68 -3.50
CA ALA A 278 12.25 4.95 -3.36
C ALA A 278 13.08 6.00 -2.61
N TYR A 279 13.92 5.55 -1.66
CA TYR A 279 14.70 6.42 -0.79
C TYR A 279 16.17 6.02 -0.80
N SER A 280 17.03 6.95 -1.22
CA SER A 280 18.49 6.74 -1.21
C SER A 280 19.15 7.22 0.08
N ASN A 281 18.53 8.16 0.78
CA ASN A 281 19.01 8.72 2.05
C ASN A 281 17.85 8.83 3.05
N GLU A 282 18.22 8.94 4.33
CA GLU A 282 17.27 9.22 5.40
C GLU A 282 16.55 10.55 5.12
N ILE A 283 15.24 10.55 5.36
CA ILE A 283 14.37 11.71 5.19
C ILE A 283 14.62 12.71 6.32
N LYS A 284 14.88 13.96 5.92
CA LYS A 284 15.02 15.09 6.84
C LYS A 284 13.68 15.42 7.49
N ILE A 285 13.69 15.44 8.82
CA ILE A 285 12.57 15.90 9.64
C ILE A 285 12.55 17.43 9.68
N ASP A 286 11.34 18.00 9.65
CA ASP A 286 11.08 19.41 9.89
C ASP A 286 11.80 19.93 11.16
N GLU A 287 12.51 21.05 11.03
CA GLU A 287 13.36 21.59 12.11
C GLU A 287 12.54 21.88 13.37
N SER A 288 11.34 22.44 13.22
CA SER A 288 10.46 22.72 14.36
C SER A 288 9.98 21.44 15.07
N LYS A 289 9.83 20.33 14.33
CA LYS A 289 9.55 19.02 14.93
C LYS A 289 10.76 18.50 15.70
N LEU A 290 11.97 18.63 15.15
CA LEU A 290 13.19 18.21 15.83
C LEU A 290 13.41 19.00 17.14
N GLU A 291 13.17 20.31 17.13
CA GLU A 291 13.18 21.15 18.33
C GLU A 291 12.16 20.68 19.38
N HIS A 292 10.94 20.39 18.96
CA HIS A 292 9.92 19.86 19.85
C HIS A 292 10.34 18.51 20.46
N LEU A 293 10.94 17.60 19.69
CA LEU A 293 11.44 16.33 20.19
C LEU A 293 12.56 16.53 21.24
N LEU A 294 13.48 17.47 21.00
CA LEU A 294 14.53 17.85 21.96
C LEU A 294 13.95 18.40 23.27
N GLN A 295 12.88 19.20 23.21
CA GLN A 295 12.18 19.66 24.41
C GLN A 295 11.54 18.51 25.19
N LEU A 296 11.10 17.44 24.52
CA LEU A 296 10.53 16.26 25.18
C LEU A 296 11.58 15.39 25.88
N ARG A 297 12.87 15.58 25.58
CA ARG A 297 13.99 14.76 26.10
C ARG A 297 14.02 14.69 27.63
N GLU A 298 13.63 15.76 28.33
CA GLU A 298 13.63 15.79 29.79
C GLU A 298 12.67 14.76 30.42
N PHE A 299 11.57 14.43 29.72
CA PHE A 299 10.55 13.50 30.18
C PHE A 299 10.84 12.04 29.80
N LEU A 300 11.88 11.79 29.01
CA LEU A 300 12.23 10.44 28.54
C LEU A 300 13.11 9.70 29.53
N HIS A 301 12.88 8.39 29.62
CA HIS A 301 13.81 7.49 30.29
C HIS A 301 15.08 7.33 29.44
N ARG A 302 16.12 6.73 30.02
CA ARG A 302 17.43 6.54 29.36
C ARG A 302 17.33 5.98 27.93
N PRO A 303 16.55 4.91 27.64
CA PRO A 303 16.43 4.39 26.28
C PRO A 303 15.86 5.40 25.27
N GLY A 304 14.91 6.24 25.70
CA GLY A 304 14.35 7.30 24.86
C GLY A 304 15.33 8.44 24.60
N LYS A 305 16.12 8.82 25.61
CA LYS A 305 17.19 9.82 25.45
C LYS A 305 18.25 9.35 24.45
N GLU A 306 18.69 8.09 24.58
CA GLU A 306 19.67 7.50 23.66
C GLU A 306 19.13 7.38 22.23
N TRP A 307 17.84 7.02 22.07
CA TRP A 307 17.19 7.03 20.75
C TRP A 307 17.18 8.43 20.14
N LEU A 308 16.77 9.44 20.90
CA LEU A 308 16.71 10.82 20.42
C LEU A 308 18.10 11.39 20.08
N ASP A 309 19.11 11.06 20.88
CA ASP A 309 20.48 11.49 20.61
C ASP A 309 21.00 10.86 19.29
N ARG A 310 20.64 9.60 18.99
CA ARG A 310 20.93 8.97 17.68
C ARG A 310 20.17 9.64 16.54
N LEU A 311 18.89 9.93 16.74
CA LEU A 311 18.06 10.62 15.74
C LEU A 311 18.65 11.99 15.37
N VAL A 312 19.07 12.79 16.37
CA VAL A 312 19.67 14.10 16.12
C VAL A 312 20.96 14.00 15.31
N VAL A 313 21.78 12.97 15.56
CA VAL A 313 23.01 12.73 14.81
C VAL A 313 22.69 12.33 13.37
N SER A 314 21.76 11.40 13.16
CA SER A 314 21.39 10.91 11.82
C SER A 314 20.79 12.02 10.96
N GLN A 315 19.99 12.89 11.58
CA GLN A 315 19.37 14.04 10.95
C GLN A 315 20.36 15.13 10.50
N ARG A 316 21.65 15.06 10.86
CA ARG A 316 22.68 15.99 10.32
C ARG A 316 23.01 15.72 8.85
N THR A 317 22.89 14.47 8.42
CA THR A 317 23.20 14.01 7.06
C THR A 317 21.95 13.64 6.26
N ALA A 318 20.77 13.68 6.89
CA ALA A 318 19.49 13.44 6.23
C ALA A 318 19.18 14.50 5.18
N VAL A 319 18.47 14.09 4.13
CA VAL A 319 18.16 14.92 2.96
C VAL A 319 16.66 15.20 2.94
N ALA A 320 16.28 16.44 2.60
CA ALA A 320 14.87 16.75 2.37
C ALA A 320 14.32 15.83 1.28
N VAL A 321 13.07 15.39 1.42
CA VAL A 321 12.40 14.68 0.33
C VAL A 321 12.33 15.65 -0.85
N THR A 322 13.11 15.41 -1.90
CA THR A 322 12.78 15.96 -3.21
C THR A 322 11.55 15.23 -3.68
N GLU A 323 10.39 15.72 -3.28
CA GLU A 323 9.16 15.41 -3.98
C GLU A 323 9.43 15.74 -5.45
N GLN A 324 9.40 14.73 -6.32
CA GLN A 324 9.00 15.03 -7.69
C GLN A 324 7.59 15.61 -7.54
N ALA A 325 7.50 16.92 -7.70
CA ALA A 325 6.38 17.77 -7.32
C ALA A 325 5.02 17.07 -7.46
N ASP A 326 4.46 16.66 -6.32
CA ASP A 326 3.03 16.67 -6.07
C ASP A 326 2.85 17.63 -4.89
N SER A 327 3.07 18.92 -5.18
CA SER A 327 2.64 19.99 -4.30
C SER A 327 1.10 19.99 -4.31
N GLU A 328 0.52 19.21 -3.41
CA GLU A 328 -0.72 19.53 -2.73
C GLU A 328 -0.85 18.50 -1.61
N GLU A 329 -0.90 18.99 -0.36
CA GLU A 329 -1.69 18.30 0.66
C GLU A 329 -3.04 18.06 0.01
N THR A 330 -3.29 16.85 -0.50
CA THR A 330 -4.65 16.45 -0.84
C THR A 330 -5.43 16.71 0.44
N PRO A 331 -6.42 17.63 0.44
CA PRO A 331 -7.26 17.83 1.59
C PRO A 331 -7.81 16.45 1.98
N VAL A 332 -8.21 16.28 3.24
CA VAL A 332 -9.14 15.20 3.56
C VAL A 332 -10.43 15.49 2.77
N LEU A 333 -10.45 15.08 1.51
CA LEU A 333 -11.59 15.16 0.65
C LEU A 333 -12.51 14.05 1.12
N ASP A 334 -13.71 14.43 1.55
CA ASP A 334 -14.79 13.48 1.72
C ASP A 334 -14.86 12.59 0.46
N ASN A 335 -14.97 11.29 0.69
CA ASN A 335 -14.94 10.20 -0.30
C ASN A 335 -15.88 10.40 -1.51
N ASP A 336 -16.80 11.35 -1.42
CA ASP A 336 -17.79 11.69 -2.44
C ASP A 336 -17.30 12.72 -3.48
N ASN A 337 -16.17 13.40 -3.25
CA ASN A 337 -15.71 14.53 -4.10
C ASN A 337 -14.33 14.38 -4.75
N ALA A 338 -13.61 13.26 -4.58
CA ALA A 338 -12.34 13.06 -5.28
C ALA A 338 -12.57 12.91 -6.79
N GLN A 339 -12.15 13.90 -7.58
CA GLN A 339 -12.19 13.83 -9.03
C GLN A 339 -11.04 12.95 -9.52
N ASP A 340 -11.26 12.23 -10.63
CA ASP A 340 -10.27 11.31 -11.21
C ASP A 340 -8.92 12.00 -11.52
N GLU A 341 -8.92 13.33 -11.70
CA GLU A 341 -7.72 14.15 -11.93
C GLU A 341 -6.77 14.21 -10.73
N ASP A 342 -7.30 14.14 -9.49
CA ASP A 342 -6.50 14.18 -8.26
C ASP A 342 -5.82 12.85 -7.93
N LEU A 343 -6.28 11.75 -8.56
CA LEU A 343 -5.81 10.39 -8.28
C LEU A 343 -4.95 9.82 -9.41
N LEU A 344 -5.09 10.37 -10.62
CA LEU A 344 -4.45 9.89 -11.82
C LEU A 344 -4.31 11.06 -12.80
N PHE A 345 -3.10 11.57 -13.02
CA PHE A 345 -2.85 12.42 -14.18
C PHE A 345 -2.98 11.57 -15.46
N TYR A 346 -4.06 11.80 -16.22
CA TYR A 346 -4.34 11.13 -17.49
C TYR A 346 -3.82 11.95 -18.66
N VAL A 347 -3.54 11.27 -19.77
CA VAL A 347 -3.37 11.92 -21.06
C VAL A 347 -4.56 11.51 -21.91
N ASP A 348 -5.40 12.46 -22.28
CA ASP A 348 -6.43 12.24 -23.29
C ASP A 348 -5.74 11.91 -24.61
N VAL A 349 -5.87 10.67 -25.05
CA VAL A 349 -5.58 10.30 -26.43
C VAL A 349 -6.92 10.21 -27.12
N THR A 350 -7.29 11.28 -27.83
CA THR A 350 -8.44 11.28 -28.73
C THR A 350 -8.28 10.15 -29.75
N PRO A 351 -9.32 9.32 -29.98
CA PRO A 351 -9.30 8.38 -31.09
C PRO A 351 -9.18 9.16 -32.41
N PRO A 352 -8.47 8.65 -33.43
CA PRO A 352 -8.51 9.27 -34.74
C PRO A 352 -9.95 9.22 -35.27
N ASP A 353 -10.49 10.39 -35.61
CA ASP A 353 -11.84 10.58 -36.12
C ASP A 353 -12.12 9.61 -37.28
N SER A 354 -13.25 8.93 -37.18
CA SER A 354 -13.81 8.14 -38.28
C SER A 354 -14.26 9.08 -39.39
N THR A 355 -13.52 9.09 -40.50
CA THR A 355 -14.02 9.49 -41.83
C THR A 355 -13.73 8.39 -42.83
#